data_AF-A0A420GBQ0-F1
#
_entry.id   AF-A0A420GBQ0-F1
#
_cell.length_a   1.000
_cell.length_b   1.000
_cell.length_c   1.000
_cell.angle_alpha   90.00
_cell.angle_beta   90.00
_cell.angle_gamma   90.00
#
_symmetry.space_group_name_H-M   'P 1'
#
loop_
_entity.id
_entity.type
_entity.pdbx_description
1 polymer ?
#
loop_
_entity_poly.entity_id
_entity_poly.type
_entity_poly.pdbx_seq_one_letter_code
_entity_poly.pdbx_strand_id
1 'polypeptide(L)'
;MKLLELIDFFRDGGSFKEFCHLQSLHEESEVIEIFMEIPLDIHNELRYFEIEKTGGSIAYSDNGINYHNLFDFYYFLDAIEEANNSQNRSLSNEELAELLYNYSIHDA
;
A
#
# COMPACT_ATOMS: atom_id res chain seq x y z
N MET A 1 -6.64 -4.97 -5.55
CA MET A 1 -7.41 -3.93 -4.86
C MET A 1 -6.75 -2.59 -5.12
N LYS A 2 -7.54 -1.52 -5.12
CA LYS A 2 -7.07 -0.14 -5.26
C LYS A 2 -6.62 0.43 -3.90
N LEU A 3 -5.95 1.57 -3.92
CA LEU A 3 -5.50 2.23 -2.69
C LEU A 3 -6.65 2.58 -1.75
N LEU A 4 -7.77 3.09 -2.29
CA LEU A 4 -8.97 3.38 -1.49
C LEU A 4 -9.52 2.12 -0.81
N GLU A 5 -9.61 1.00 -1.54
CA GLU A 5 -10.10 -0.28 -1.00
C GLU A 5 -9.18 -0.84 0.08
N LEU A 6 -7.87 -0.63 -0.05
CA LEU A 6 -6.89 -0.99 0.97
C LEU A 6 -7.10 -0.15 2.25
N ILE A 7 -7.29 1.16 2.09
CA ILE A 7 -7.57 2.08 3.21
C ILE A 7 -8.88 1.67 3.91
N ASP A 8 -9.94 1.42 3.14
CA ASP A 8 -11.23 0.97 3.65
C ASP A 8 -11.05 -0.29 4.51
N PHE A 9 -10.36 -1.30 3.98
CA PHE A 9 -10.13 -2.56 4.69
C PHE A 9 -9.47 -2.37 6.06
N PHE A 10 -8.42 -1.55 6.15
CA PHE A 10 -7.69 -1.35 7.40
C PHE A 10 -8.40 -0.40 8.37
N ARG A 11 -9.10 0.63 7.86
CA ARG A 11 -9.91 1.52 8.71
C ARG A 11 -11.16 0.85 9.26
N ASP A 12 -11.67 -0.18 8.58
CA ASP A 12 -12.77 -1.03 9.04
C ASP A 12 -12.34 -2.14 10.02
N GLY A 13 -11.05 -2.16 10.40
CA GLY A 13 -10.51 -3.09 11.41
C GLY A 13 -9.92 -4.37 10.85
N GLY A 14 -9.70 -4.44 9.53
CA GLY A 14 -8.94 -5.52 8.90
C GLY A 14 -7.52 -5.62 9.47
N SER A 15 -7.03 -6.84 9.65
CA SER A 15 -5.69 -7.08 10.22
C SER A 15 -4.66 -7.39 9.14
N PHE A 16 -3.38 -7.07 9.42
CA PHE A 16 -2.27 -7.42 8.53
C PHE A 16 -2.20 -8.93 8.24
N LYS A 17 -2.42 -9.76 9.25
CA LYS A 17 -2.45 -11.23 9.11
C LYS A 17 -3.56 -11.70 8.16
N GLU A 18 -4.76 -11.14 8.30
CA GLU A 18 -5.88 -11.43 7.40
C GLU A 18 -5.57 -10.97 5.98
N PHE A 19 -5.01 -9.77 5.83
CA PHE A 19 -4.59 -9.23 4.55
C PHE A 19 -3.57 -10.13 3.85
N CYS A 20 -2.51 -10.57 4.55
CA CYS A 20 -1.50 -11.46 4.01
C CYS A 20 -2.12 -12.77 3.52
N HIS A 21 -3.05 -13.35 4.29
CA HIS A 21 -3.77 -14.56 3.86
C HIS A 21 -4.62 -14.30 2.61
N LEU A 22 -5.33 -13.18 2.52
CA LEU A 22 -6.14 -12.80 1.36
C LEU A 22 -5.29 -12.58 0.09
N GLN A 23 -4.09 -12.04 0.24
CA GLN A 23 -3.17 -11.77 -0.87
C GLN A 23 -2.17 -12.90 -1.15
N SER A 24 -2.24 -14.01 -0.40
CA SER A 24 -1.28 -15.12 -0.49
C SER A 24 0.19 -14.68 -0.27
N LEU A 25 0.40 -13.80 0.71
CA LEU A 25 1.70 -13.29 1.14
C LEU A 25 2.21 -14.00 2.40
N HIS A 26 3.52 -14.09 2.54
CA HIS A 26 4.16 -14.63 3.74
C HIS A 26 4.19 -13.57 4.86
N GLU A 27 3.41 -13.79 5.92
CA GLU A 27 3.38 -12.90 7.10
C GLU A 27 4.72 -12.77 7.83
N GLU A 28 5.65 -13.69 7.58
CA GLU A 28 7.01 -13.72 8.14
C GLU A 28 8.03 -12.96 7.27
N SER A 29 7.63 -12.42 6.12
CA SER A 29 8.51 -11.58 5.29
C SER A 29 8.99 -10.37 6.08
N GLU A 30 10.24 -9.97 5.88
CA GLU A 30 10.82 -8.81 6.59
C GLU A 30 9.99 -7.56 6.34
N VAL A 31 9.62 -7.34 5.08
CA VAL A 31 8.83 -6.21 4.61
C VAL A 31 7.95 -6.67 3.45
N ILE A 32 6.68 -6.30 3.50
CA ILE A 32 5.80 -6.34 2.32
C ILE A 32 5.77 -4.93 1.72
N GLU A 33 5.93 -4.84 0.42
CA GLU A 33 5.96 -3.58 -0.32
C GLU A 33 4.69 -3.42 -1.16
N ILE A 34 4.19 -2.20 -1.26
CA ILE A 34 2.98 -1.85 -1.99
C ILE A 34 3.39 -1.21 -3.31
N PHE A 35 3.01 -1.86 -4.41
CA PHE A 35 3.32 -1.46 -5.76
C PHE A 35 2.07 -1.08 -6.55
N MET A 36 2.25 -0.25 -7.57
CA MET A 36 1.21 0.11 -8.53
C MET A 36 1.70 -0.09 -9.96
N GLU A 37 0.82 -0.54 -10.84
CA GLU A 37 1.13 -0.70 -12.27
C GLU A 37 1.42 0.65 -12.93
N ILE A 38 2.40 0.66 -13.83
CA ILE A 38 2.76 1.82 -14.66
C ILE A 38 1.96 1.78 -15.98
N PRO A 39 1.34 2.89 -16.43
CA PRO A 39 1.43 4.25 -15.90
C PRO A 39 0.63 4.46 -14.61
N LEU A 40 1.18 5.25 -13.68
CA LEU A 40 0.57 5.49 -12.37
C LEU A 40 -0.76 6.24 -12.48
N ASP A 41 -1.75 5.70 -11.77
CA ASP A 41 -3.10 6.27 -11.64
C ASP A 41 -3.66 5.78 -10.30
N ILE A 42 -4.25 6.68 -9.51
CA ILE A 42 -4.82 6.35 -8.18
C ILE A 42 -5.91 5.26 -8.25
N HIS A 43 -6.50 5.04 -9.42
CA HIS A 43 -7.50 4.00 -9.68
C HIS A 43 -6.91 2.68 -10.16
N ASN A 44 -5.59 2.57 -10.32
CA ASN A 44 -4.92 1.32 -10.67
C ASN A 44 -4.96 0.31 -9.54
N GLU A 45 -4.87 -0.96 -9.95
CA GLU A 45 -4.72 -2.06 -9.02
C GLU A 45 -3.34 -2.02 -8.37
N LEU A 46 -3.34 -2.21 -7.05
CA LEU A 46 -2.12 -2.47 -6.30
C LEU A 46 -1.66 -3.91 -6.49
N ARG A 47 -0.35 -4.09 -6.31
CA ARG A 47 0.31 -5.38 -6.14
C ARG A 47 1.18 -5.34 -4.91
N TYR A 48 1.38 -6.50 -4.32
CA TYR A 48 2.10 -6.65 -3.06
C TYR A 48 3.20 -7.65 -3.27
N PHE A 49 4.42 -7.28 -2.87
CA PHE A 49 5.58 -8.14 -3.01
C PHE A 49 6.36 -8.15 -1.71
N GLU A 50 6.85 -9.33 -1.37
CA GLU A 50 7.80 -9.50 -0.27
C GLU A 50 9.14 -8.92 -0.72
N ILE A 51 9.82 -8.19 0.17
CA ILE A 51 11.09 -7.52 -0.15
C ILE A 51 12.17 -8.50 -0.61
N GLU A 52 12.09 -9.76 -0.18
CA GLU A 52 12.96 -10.84 -0.63
C GLU A 52 12.85 -11.12 -2.14
N LYS A 53 11.71 -10.78 -2.76
CA LYS A 53 11.48 -10.89 -4.21
C LYS A 53 11.92 -9.66 -4.98
N THR A 54 11.74 -8.47 -4.41
CA THR A 54 11.99 -7.19 -5.09
C THR A 54 13.41 -6.67 -4.88
N GLY A 55 14.08 -7.10 -3.81
CA GLY A 55 15.35 -6.57 -3.36
C GLY A 55 15.29 -5.10 -2.94
N GLY A 56 14.10 -4.59 -2.57
CA GLY A 56 13.90 -3.18 -2.23
C GLY A 56 13.93 -2.24 -3.44
N SER A 57 13.60 -2.75 -4.63
CA SER A 57 13.66 -1.97 -5.87
C SER A 57 12.48 -1.01 -6.00
N ILE A 58 12.75 0.25 -6.41
CA ILE A 58 11.71 1.25 -6.71
C ILE A 58 10.84 0.85 -7.91
N ALA A 59 11.39 0.04 -8.83
CA ALA A 59 10.65 -0.51 -9.95
C ALA A 59 10.83 -2.02 -10.00
N TYR A 60 9.75 -2.73 -10.30
CA TYR A 60 9.74 -4.19 -10.36
C TYR A 60 8.94 -4.66 -11.56
N SER A 61 9.40 -5.72 -12.22
CA SER A 61 8.67 -6.34 -13.32
C SER A 61 8.32 -7.76 -12.96
N ASP A 62 7.03 -8.07 -13.02
CA ASP A 62 6.51 -9.42 -12.83
C ASP A 62 5.59 -9.76 -14.00
N ASN A 63 5.81 -10.93 -14.61
CA ASN A 63 5.03 -11.41 -15.76
C ASN A 63 4.88 -10.42 -16.93
N GLY A 64 5.88 -9.57 -17.15
CA GLY A 64 5.89 -8.57 -18.23
C GLY A 64 5.07 -7.31 -17.93
N ILE A 65 4.53 -7.17 -16.72
CA ILE A 65 3.90 -5.95 -16.22
C ILE A 65 4.95 -5.18 -15.41
N ASN A 66 4.96 -3.86 -15.55
CA ASN A 66 5.88 -2.99 -14.82
C ASN A 66 5.16 -2.31 -13.68
N TYR A 67 5.81 -2.31 -12.53
CA TYR A 67 5.30 -1.76 -11.30
C TYR A 67 6.27 -0.74 -10.72
N HIS A 68 5.72 0.25 -10.02
CA HIS A 68 6.45 1.21 -9.21
C HIS A 68 6.12 0.97 -7.73
N ASN A 69 7.15 0.96 -6.88
CA ASN A 69 6.98 0.91 -5.43
C ASN A 69 6.40 2.24 -4.97
N LEU A 70 5.32 2.19 -4.19
CA LEU A 70 4.73 3.37 -3.57
C LEU A 70 5.34 3.61 -2.18
N PHE A 71 5.32 2.57 -1.35
CA PHE A 71 5.84 2.54 0.02
C PHE A 71 5.77 1.11 0.57
N ASP A 72 6.42 0.88 1.71
CA ASP A 72 6.27 -0.37 2.45
C ASP A 72 4.98 -0.43 3.29
N PHE A 73 4.61 -1.65 3.69
CA PHE A 73 3.38 -1.90 4.44
C PHE A 73 3.44 -1.35 5.87
N TYR A 74 4.63 -1.21 6.47
CA TYR A 74 4.75 -0.63 7.81
C TYR A 74 4.42 0.85 7.79
N TYR A 75 4.97 1.59 6.83
CA TYR A 75 4.62 2.98 6.57
C TYR A 75 3.12 3.15 6.35
N PHE A 76 2.51 2.27 5.54
CA PHE A 76 1.07 2.29 5.32
C PHE A 76 0.28 2.10 6.63
N LEU A 77 0.65 1.12 7.46
CA LEU A 77 -0.04 0.87 8.73
C LEU A 77 0.11 2.05 9.70
N ASP A 78 1.30 2.63 9.81
CA ASP A 78 1.56 3.82 10.61
C ASP A 78 0.69 5.00 10.13
N ALA A 79 0.55 5.18 8.81
CA ALA A 79 -0.30 6.22 8.23
C ALA A 79 -1.79 5.99 8.54
N ILE A 80 -2.26 4.74 8.51
CA ILE A 80 -3.64 4.40 8.91
C ILE A 80 -3.85 4.65 10.41
N GLU A 81 -2.91 4.25 11.27
CA GLU A 81 -2.99 4.49 12.71
C GLU A 81 -3.06 6.00 13.01
N GLU A 82 -2.19 6.78 12.37
CA GLU A 82 -2.15 8.23 12.55
C GLU A 82 -3.43 8.91 12.03
N ALA A 83 -3.98 8.46 10.90
CA ALA A 83 -5.26 8.96 10.39
C ALA A 83 -6.45 8.59 11.29
N ASN A 84 -6.37 7.48 12.01
CA ASN A 84 -7.41 7.03 12.94
C ASN A 84 -7.38 7.74 14.30
N ASN A 85 -6.25 8.39 14.65
CA ASN A 85 -6.13 9.19 15.87
C ASN A 85 -7.10 10.37 15.87
N SER A 86 -7.68 10.68 17.03
CA SER A 86 -8.80 11.64 17.17
C SER A 86 -8.49 13.08 16.74
N GLN A 87 -7.21 13.43 16.57
CA GLN A 87 -6.77 14.72 16.02
C GLN A 87 -6.79 14.75 14.48
N ASN A 88 -6.66 13.60 13.81
CA ASN A 88 -6.59 13.46 12.35
C ASN A 88 -7.79 12.74 11.73
N ARG A 89 -8.77 12.30 12.54
CA ARG A 89 -10.06 11.73 12.10
C ARG A 89 -10.89 12.63 11.18
N SER A 90 -10.41 13.83 10.84
CA SER A 90 -11.02 14.69 9.84
C SER A 90 -10.88 14.15 8.41
N LEU A 91 -9.87 13.33 8.11
CA LEU A 91 -9.66 12.84 6.74
C LEU A 91 -10.63 11.70 6.39
N SER A 92 -11.37 11.90 5.31
CA SER A 92 -12.08 10.84 4.60
C SER A 92 -11.10 9.81 4.00
N ASN A 93 -11.62 8.64 3.61
CA ASN A 93 -10.78 7.60 3.00
C ASN A 93 -10.25 8.06 1.64
N GLU A 94 -11.04 8.85 0.91
CA GLU A 94 -10.67 9.47 -0.35
C GLU A 94 -9.55 10.50 -0.18
N GLU A 95 -9.66 11.40 0.81
CA GLU A 95 -8.60 12.38 1.09
C GLU A 95 -7.30 11.69 1.53
N LEU A 96 -7.39 10.62 2.31
CA LEU A 96 -6.22 9.83 2.72
C LEU A 96 -5.59 9.09 1.53
N ALA A 97 -6.40 8.55 0.61
CA ALA A 97 -5.92 7.92 -0.61
C ALA A 97 -5.17 8.92 -1.50
N GLU A 98 -5.73 10.11 -1.68
CA GLU A 98 -5.08 11.18 -2.43
C GLU A 98 -3.77 11.63 -1.77
N LEU A 99 -3.76 11.77 -0.44
CA LEU A 99 -2.57 12.16 0.32
C LEU A 99 -1.44 11.13 0.15
N LEU A 100 -1.73 9.85 0.38
CA LEU A 100 -0.76 8.77 0.27
C LEU A 100 -0.26 8.60 -1.17
N TYR A 101 -1.17 8.67 -2.16
CA TYR A 101 -0.80 8.60 -3.56
C TYR A 101 0.13 9.77 -3.94
N ASN A 102 -0.25 11.01 -3.62
CA ASN A 102 0.57 12.18 -3.94
C ASN A 102 1.94 12.14 -3.25
N TYR A 103 2.01 11.67 -1.99
CA TYR A 103 3.26 11.47 -1.29
C TYR A 103 4.16 10.48 -2.05
N SER A 104 3.63 9.32 -2.41
CA SER A 104 4.38 8.25 -3.07
C SER A 104 4.94 8.62 -4.45
N ILE A 105 4.30 9.53 -5.19
CA ILE A 105 4.73 9.89 -6.55
C ILE A 105 5.53 11.20 -6.63
N HIS A 106 5.59 11.99 -5.55
CA HIS A 106 6.26 13.29 -5.53
C HIS A 106 7.45 13.35 -4.57
N ASP A 107 7.52 12.48 -3.57
CA ASP A 107 8.59 12.47 -2.55
C ASP A 107 9.56 11.28 -2.70
N ALA A 108 9.47 10.55 -3.83
CA ALA A 108 10.39 9.46 -4.20
C ALA A 108 11.69 9.95 -4.86
#